data_AF-A0A4D4LC09-F1
#
_entry.id   AF-A0A4D4LC09-F1
#
_cell.length_a   1.000
_cell.length_b   1.000
_cell.length_c   1.000
_cell.angle_alpha   90.00
_cell.angle_beta   90.00
_cell.angle_gamma   90.00
#
_symmetry.space_group_name_H-M   'P 1'
#
loop_
_entity.id
_entity.type
_entity.pdbx_description
1 polymer ?
#
loop_
_entity_poly.entity_id
_entity_poly.type
_entity_poly.pdbx_seq_one_letter_code
_entity_poly.pdbx_strand_id
1 'polypeptide(L)'
;MAGAESARWRTGSAGDGEVELSGPRVLEGGGTVVAPWREDIRYTPRKAGYHGGASLAEVTVPLLVLLPALEALPKGWQVLPRELTTPRWWTEPRALDDGSAENGTSQSATKAKNTRKRPQPTGEGLFAETEVVPEPTTLGTEVVASSVYLAQKEYVRRAPDAKVVASVIDALTDAGETMSPAALAAAISATGRVKRNIDGFIATLQRLLNVEGYAVLSFVDSGHTVRLDVRLLRTQFQLEGNQS
;
A
#
# COMPACT_ATOMS: atom_id res chain seq x y z
N MET A 1 -9.14 40.38 14.91
CA MET A 1 -7.96 39.93 15.68
C MET A 1 -7.01 41.11 15.82
N ALA A 2 -6.41 41.31 17.00
CA ALA A 2 -5.38 42.34 17.18
C ALA A 2 -4.06 41.91 16.52
N GLY A 3 -3.28 42.87 16.00
CA GLY A 3 -1.93 42.63 15.48
C GLY A 3 -1.82 42.07 14.07
N ALA A 4 -2.93 41.97 13.32
CA ALA A 4 -2.91 41.52 11.92
C ALA A 4 -2.28 42.58 11.01
N GLU A 5 -1.05 42.32 10.54
CA GLU A 5 -0.31 43.19 9.63
C GLU A 5 -0.47 42.75 8.17
N SER A 6 -0.82 41.48 7.94
CA SER A 6 -1.00 40.90 6.60
C SER A 6 -2.04 39.78 6.60
N ALA A 7 -2.46 39.33 5.42
CA ALA A 7 -3.24 38.11 5.26
C ALA A 7 -2.47 36.84 5.70
N ARG A 8 -1.13 36.94 5.81
CA ARG A 8 -0.24 35.79 6.05
C ARG A 8 0.29 35.70 7.48
N TRP A 9 0.29 36.81 8.21
CA TRP A 9 0.93 36.88 9.51
C TRP A 9 0.37 38.00 10.37
N ARG A 10 0.55 37.86 11.68
CA ARG A 10 0.25 38.86 12.69
C ARG A 10 1.35 38.90 13.75
N THR A 11 1.36 39.92 14.60
CA THR A 11 2.21 39.99 15.80
C THR A 11 1.45 39.50 17.04
N GLY A 12 2.17 39.33 18.16
CA GLY A 12 1.63 38.86 19.43
C GLY A 12 1.82 37.36 19.64
N SER A 13 1.14 36.79 20.64
CA SER A 13 1.26 35.35 20.98
C SER A 13 0.43 34.48 20.05
N ALA A 14 0.94 33.30 19.69
CA ALA A 14 0.21 32.30 18.91
C ALA A 14 -0.96 31.69 19.71
N GLY A 15 -2.12 31.54 19.08
CA GLY A 15 -3.28 30.82 19.58
C GLY A 15 -3.42 29.42 18.95
N ASP A 16 -4.56 28.78 19.19
CA ASP A 16 -4.87 27.50 18.53
C ASP A 16 -4.92 27.67 17.00
N GLY A 17 -4.34 26.71 16.28
CA GLY A 17 -4.23 26.75 14.82
C GLY A 17 -3.18 27.70 14.23
N GLU A 18 -2.40 28.36 15.09
CA GLU A 18 -1.33 29.26 14.71
C GLU A 18 0.03 28.76 15.21
N VAL A 19 1.09 29.26 14.61
CA VAL A 19 2.47 28.96 14.98
C VAL A 19 3.29 30.25 14.97
N GLU A 20 4.15 30.40 15.98
CA GLU A 20 5.15 31.46 16.01
C GLU A 20 6.37 31.05 15.16
N LEU A 21 6.79 31.94 14.27
CA LEU A 21 7.94 31.78 13.39
C LEU A 21 8.95 32.88 13.71
N SER A 22 10.17 32.49 14.04
CA SER A 22 11.25 33.42 14.37
C SER A 22 12.56 33.02 13.67
N GLY A 23 13.35 34.00 13.26
CA GLY A 23 14.72 33.74 12.78
C GLY A 23 15.19 34.72 11.71
N PRO A 24 16.44 34.58 11.23
CA PRO A 24 17.08 35.53 10.32
C PRO A 24 16.40 35.63 8.94
N ARG A 25 15.52 34.68 8.60
CA ARG A 25 14.73 34.69 7.35
C ARG A 25 13.33 35.25 7.51
N VAL A 26 12.93 35.61 8.73
CA VAL A 26 11.67 36.29 9.00
C VAL A 26 11.95 37.79 8.86
N LEU A 27 11.63 38.36 7.71
CA LEU A 27 11.95 39.76 7.40
C LEU A 27 10.88 40.74 7.93
N GLU A 28 9.76 40.20 8.41
CA GLU A 28 8.60 40.93 8.90
C GLU A 28 8.51 40.84 10.44
N GLY A 29 7.68 41.68 11.06
CA GLY A 29 7.40 41.61 12.51
C GLY A 29 8.63 41.77 13.42
N GLY A 30 9.72 42.34 12.93
CA GLY A 30 10.98 42.47 13.68
C GLY A 30 11.73 41.13 13.86
N GLY A 31 11.51 40.16 12.98
CA GLY A 31 12.18 38.86 13.05
C GLY A 31 11.35 37.75 13.70
N THR A 32 10.13 38.07 14.16
CA THR A 32 9.19 37.12 14.76
C THR A 32 7.77 37.45 14.33
N VAL A 33 7.04 36.44 13.86
CA VAL A 33 5.65 36.57 13.41
C VAL A 33 4.81 35.37 13.82
N VAL A 34 3.49 35.53 13.86
CA VAL A 34 2.53 34.43 14.05
C VAL A 34 1.78 34.17 12.74
N ALA A 35 1.81 32.93 12.28
CA ALA A 35 1.20 32.46 11.03
C ALA A 35 0.19 31.34 11.29
N PRO A 36 -0.97 31.32 10.63
CA PRO A 36 -1.93 30.22 10.78
C PRO A 36 -1.44 28.98 10.02
N TRP A 37 -1.42 27.81 10.65
CA TRP A 37 -1.23 26.53 9.94
C TRP A 37 -2.57 25.88 9.59
N ARG A 38 -3.63 26.21 10.34
CA ARG A 38 -5.01 25.85 10.04
C ARG A 38 -5.57 26.74 8.93
N GLU A 39 -6.17 26.12 7.91
CA GLU A 39 -6.65 26.82 6.71
C GLU A 39 -7.98 27.58 6.91
N ASP A 40 -8.69 27.32 8.01
CA ASP A 40 -9.94 28.00 8.37
C ASP A 40 -9.71 29.33 9.09
N ILE A 41 -8.49 29.62 9.54
CA ILE A 41 -8.12 30.90 10.16
C ILE A 41 -7.87 31.97 9.10
N ARG A 42 -8.46 33.16 9.29
CA ARG A 42 -8.26 34.32 8.42
C ARG A 42 -8.02 35.58 9.23
N TYR A 43 -6.91 36.26 8.96
CA TYR A 43 -6.61 37.57 9.55
C TYR A 43 -7.28 38.74 8.81
N THR A 44 -7.54 38.56 7.51
CA THR A 44 -8.16 39.60 6.66
C THR A 44 -9.33 39.04 5.83
N PRO A 45 -10.22 39.90 5.31
CA PRO A 45 -11.32 39.45 4.45
C PRO A 45 -10.85 38.67 3.21
N ARG A 46 -11.69 37.74 2.74
CA ARG A 46 -11.36 36.80 1.66
C ARG A 46 -11.05 37.53 0.35
N LYS A 47 -9.83 37.35 -0.15
CA LYS A 47 -9.40 37.73 -1.51
C LYS A 47 -9.09 36.45 -2.30
N ALA A 48 -9.45 36.41 -3.58
CA ALA A 48 -9.23 35.23 -4.41
C ALA A 48 -7.73 34.89 -4.50
N GLY A 49 -7.38 33.61 -4.35
CA GLY A 49 -6.01 33.10 -4.51
C GLY A 49 -5.05 33.36 -3.36
N TYR A 50 -5.49 34.00 -2.27
CA TYR A 50 -4.65 34.26 -1.11
C TYR A 50 -5.11 33.45 0.09
N HIS A 51 -4.46 32.30 0.25
CA HIS A 51 -4.27 31.67 1.54
C HIS A 51 -2.90 32.16 2.04
N GLY A 52 -2.73 32.19 3.35
CA GLY A 52 -1.55 32.76 3.98
C GLY A 52 -1.23 31.96 5.21
N GLY A 53 0.03 31.97 5.61
CA GLY A 53 0.48 31.37 6.85
C GLY A 53 1.50 30.28 6.65
N ALA A 54 1.36 29.22 7.44
CA ALA A 54 2.29 28.11 7.58
C ALA A 54 1.60 26.75 7.38
N SER A 55 0.50 26.72 6.61
CA SER A 55 -0.15 25.45 6.28
C SER A 55 0.79 24.57 5.45
N LEU A 56 0.57 23.25 5.48
CA LEU A 56 1.39 22.32 4.69
C LEU A 56 1.34 22.62 3.19
N ALA A 57 0.20 23.13 2.69
CA ALA A 57 0.06 23.52 1.29
C ALA A 57 0.97 24.70 0.90
N GLU A 58 1.21 25.65 1.81
CA GLU A 58 2.08 26.82 1.57
C GLU A 58 3.58 26.46 1.65
N VAL A 59 3.94 25.40 2.38
CA VAL A 59 5.34 25.00 2.62
C VAL A 59 5.78 23.85 1.71
N THR A 60 4.85 23.18 1.03
CA THR A 60 5.17 22.07 0.12
C THR A 60 5.54 22.58 -1.27
N VAL A 61 6.77 22.32 -1.70
CA VAL A 61 7.26 22.64 -3.05
C VAL A 61 7.49 21.33 -3.81
N PRO A 62 6.70 21.01 -4.86
CA PRO A 62 6.95 19.83 -5.66
C PRO A 62 8.22 20.00 -6.51
N LEU A 63 9.14 19.05 -6.41
CA LEU A 63 10.28 18.92 -7.31
C LEU A 63 9.98 17.82 -8.33
N LEU A 64 9.92 18.18 -9.61
CA LEU A 64 9.68 17.24 -10.70
C LEU A 64 10.95 17.09 -11.53
N VAL A 65 11.34 15.84 -11.82
CA VAL A 65 12.44 15.52 -12.74
C VAL A 65 11.84 14.79 -13.93
N LEU A 66 11.97 15.38 -15.12
CA LEU A 66 11.46 14.83 -16.37
C LEU A 66 12.63 14.28 -17.18
N LEU A 67 12.52 13.02 -17.60
CA LEU A 67 13.52 12.34 -18.42
C LEU A 67 12.87 11.82 -19.71
N PRO A 68 13.55 11.90 -20.86
CA PRO A 68 13.00 11.40 -22.12
C PRO A 68 12.91 9.87 -22.16
N ALA A 69 13.78 9.17 -21.44
CA ALA A 69 13.78 7.72 -21.26
C ALA A 69 14.58 7.35 -19.99
N LEU A 70 14.36 6.15 -19.44
CA LEU A 70 15.05 5.71 -18.22
C LEU A 70 16.56 5.51 -18.43
N GLU A 71 16.98 5.20 -19.66
CA GLU A 71 18.37 5.05 -20.05
C GLU A 71 19.15 6.37 -19.98
N ALA A 72 18.46 7.52 -19.97
CA ALA A 72 19.03 8.85 -19.86
C ALA A 72 19.24 9.32 -18.41
N LEU A 73 19.18 8.41 -17.43
CA LEU A 73 19.41 8.74 -16.01
C LEU A 73 20.81 9.36 -15.80
N PRO A 74 20.90 10.48 -15.05
CA PRO A 74 22.18 11.07 -14.71
C PRO A 74 23.07 10.10 -13.93
N LYS A 75 24.39 10.24 -14.08
CA LYS A 75 25.36 9.40 -13.37
C LYS A 75 25.14 9.49 -11.85
N GLY A 76 25.04 8.33 -11.21
CA GLY A 76 24.85 8.21 -9.75
C GLY A 76 23.39 8.32 -9.30
N TRP A 77 22.44 8.52 -10.21
CA TRP A 77 21.02 8.48 -9.90
C TRP A 77 20.50 7.05 -9.99
N GLN A 78 19.61 6.69 -9.07
CA GLN A 78 18.91 5.41 -9.07
C GLN A 78 17.43 5.66 -8.84
N VAL A 79 16.60 5.05 -9.69
CA VAL A 79 15.15 5.05 -9.46
C VAL A 79 14.85 4.15 -8.27
N LEU A 80 14.18 4.71 -7.27
CA LEU A 80 13.73 3.95 -6.12
C LEU A 80 12.30 3.44 -6.37
N PRO A 81 11.99 2.18 -6.02
CA PRO A 81 10.62 1.67 -6.03
C PRO A 81 9.68 2.55 -5.21
N ARG A 82 8.42 2.68 -5.66
CA ARG A 82 7.41 3.48 -4.95
C ARG A 82 7.20 2.98 -3.54
N GLU A 83 7.24 1.67 -3.32
CA GLU A 83 7.00 1.04 -2.01
C GLU A 83 8.04 1.44 -0.96
N LEU A 84 9.24 1.84 -1.40
CA LEU A 84 10.32 2.29 -0.52
C LEU A 84 10.30 3.81 -0.32
N THR A 85 9.54 4.56 -1.11
CA THR A 85 9.59 6.04 -1.14
C THR A 85 8.26 6.70 -0.79
N THR A 86 7.14 6.05 -1.04
CA THR A 86 5.82 6.56 -0.67
C THR A 86 5.54 6.24 0.80
N PRO A 87 5.19 7.24 1.63
CA PRO A 87 4.75 6.97 2.99
C PRO A 87 3.54 6.02 2.99
N ARG A 88 3.47 5.13 3.98
CA ARG A 88 2.40 4.10 4.06
C ARG A 88 0.99 4.71 4.05
N TRP A 89 0.81 5.88 4.65
CA TRP A 89 -0.46 6.61 4.69
C TRP A 89 -0.97 7.13 3.33
N TRP A 90 -0.18 7.07 2.25
CA TRP A 90 -0.67 7.32 0.88
C TRP A 90 -1.47 6.16 0.29
N THR A 91 -1.18 4.94 0.73
CA THR A 91 -1.79 3.71 0.20
C THR A 91 -2.74 3.05 1.19
N GLU A 92 -2.70 3.45 2.46
CA GLU A 92 -3.70 3.04 3.44
C GLU A 92 -5.09 3.48 2.93
N PRO A 93 -6.05 2.55 2.82
CA PRO A 93 -7.45 2.91 2.61
C PRO A 93 -7.80 3.85 3.75
N ARG A 94 -8.01 5.13 3.43
CA ARG A 94 -8.53 6.07 4.40
C ARG A 94 -9.87 5.51 4.81
N ALA A 95 -9.95 4.95 6.01
CA ALA A 95 -11.23 4.77 6.66
C ALA A 95 -11.86 6.15 6.61
N LEU A 96 -12.90 6.27 5.79
CA LEU A 96 -13.78 7.41 5.90
C LEU A 96 -14.36 7.20 7.30
N ASP A 97 -13.80 7.89 8.29
CA ASP A 97 -14.51 8.19 9.51
C ASP A 97 -15.75 8.95 9.04
N ASP A 98 -16.82 8.17 8.81
CA ASP A 98 -18.16 8.64 8.88
C ASP A 98 -18.30 9.23 10.26
N GLY A 99 -18.18 10.56 10.34
CA GLY A 99 -18.25 11.35 11.55
C GLY A 99 -19.54 11.12 12.32
N SER A 100 -19.64 9.98 12.99
CA SER A 100 -20.55 9.73 14.08
C SER A 100 -19.93 10.42 15.28
N ALA A 101 -20.41 11.64 15.47
CA ALA A 101 -20.22 12.41 16.67
C ALA A 101 -20.23 11.49 17.90
N GLU A 102 -19.19 11.65 18.71
CA GLU A 102 -19.05 11.07 20.03
C GLU A 102 -20.37 11.17 20.80
N ASN A 103 -21.08 10.04 20.90
CA ASN A 103 -22.01 9.83 21.98
C ASN A 103 -21.33 8.87 22.95
N GLY A 104 -20.57 9.48 23.86
CA GLY A 104 -19.99 8.79 25.00
C GLY A 104 -21.09 8.24 25.89
N THR A 105 -21.31 6.93 25.84
CA THR A 105 -21.87 6.18 26.97
C THR A 105 -20.91 5.09 27.36
N SER A 106 -20.17 5.40 28.42
CA SER A 106 -19.44 4.49 29.28
C SER A 106 -20.30 3.28 29.66
N GLN A 107 -19.84 2.08 29.33
CA GLN A 107 -20.25 0.87 30.03
C GLN A 107 -19.00 0.16 30.55
N SER A 108 -18.80 0.31 31.86
CA SER A 108 -17.83 -0.42 32.65
C SER A 108 -18.51 -1.56 33.40
N ALA A 109 -17.81 -2.68 33.41
CA ALA A 109 -17.80 -3.76 34.38
C ALA A 109 -18.93 -4.81 34.36
N THR A 110 -18.54 -6.06 34.12
CA THR A 110 -18.49 -7.03 35.23
C THR A 110 -17.47 -8.16 35.01
N LYS A 111 -16.70 -8.41 36.07
CA LYS A 111 -15.76 -9.53 36.25
C LYS A 111 -16.52 -10.85 36.40
N ALA A 112 -15.96 -11.94 35.86
CA ALA A 112 -16.13 -13.28 36.42
C ALA A 112 -14.76 -13.96 36.55
N LYS A 113 -14.57 -14.66 37.67
CA LYS A 113 -13.33 -15.22 38.22
C LYS A 113 -13.43 -16.75 38.22
N ASN A 114 -12.28 -17.42 38.37
CA ASN A 114 -12.02 -18.84 38.65
C ASN A 114 -11.93 -19.77 37.41
N THR A 115 -10.98 -20.71 37.30
CA THR A 115 -10.23 -21.43 38.35
C THR A 115 -8.91 -22.00 37.81
N ARG A 116 -7.89 -22.06 38.67
CA ARG A 116 -6.60 -22.75 38.47
C ARG A 116 -6.76 -24.28 38.37
N LYS A 117 -5.92 -24.93 37.54
CA LYS A 117 -5.21 -26.19 37.89
C LYS A 117 -4.05 -26.49 36.92
N ARG A 118 -2.84 -26.61 37.48
CA ARG A 118 -1.65 -27.34 36.99
C ARG A 118 -1.02 -27.98 38.25
N PRO A 119 -0.44 -29.20 38.23
CA PRO A 119 0.95 -29.48 37.73
C PRO A 119 1.01 -30.75 36.83
N GLN A 120 1.81 -30.80 35.74
CA GLN A 120 3.18 -31.40 35.58
C GLN A 120 3.31 -32.92 35.85
N PRO A 121 4.34 -33.65 35.35
CA PRO A 121 5.02 -33.65 34.04
C PRO A 121 5.29 -35.10 33.52
N THR A 122 6.11 -35.23 32.46
CA THR A 122 6.91 -36.40 32.01
C THR A 122 6.32 -37.32 30.94
N GLY A 123 7.09 -37.48 29.87
CA GLY A 123 6.88 -38.45 28.80
C GLY A 123 7.75 -38.12 27.58
N GLU A 124 9.07 -38.32 27.70
CA GLU A 124 9.96 -38.42 26.54
C GLU A 124 9.51 -39.59 25.67
N GLY A 125 9.02 -39.28 24.47
CA GLY A 125 8.71 -40.24 23.41
C GLY A 125 9.59 -39.94 22.21
N LEU A 126 10.74 -40.61 22.18
CA LEU A 126 11.51 -40.87 20.97
C LEU A 126 10.56 -41.55 19.95
N PHE A 127 10.65 -41.19 18.66
CA PHE A 127 9.79 -41.60 17.53
C PHE A 127 8.51 -40.79 17.32
N ALA A 128 8.67 -39.55 16.85
CA ALA A 128 7.63 -38.87 16.06
C ALA A 128 7.88 -39.17 14.59
N GLU A 129 7.08 -40.07 14.04
CA GLU A 129 6.85 -40.22 12.61
C GLU A 129 6.44 -38.85 12.07
N THR A 130 7.16 -38.33 11.09
CA THR A 130 6.85 -37.05 10.46
C THR A 130 5.51 -37.17 9.75
N GLU A 131 4.43 -36.89 10.47
CA GLU A 131 3.13 -36.59 9.91
C GLU A 131 3.31 -35.27 9.13
N VAL A 132 3.46 -35.42 7.81
CA VAL A 132 3.50 -34.27 6.89
C VAL A 132 2.12 -33.65 6.95
N VAL A 133 1.96 -32.66 7.83
CA VAL A 133 0.80 -31.78 7.84
C VAL A 133 0.67 -31.23 6.42
N PRO A 134 -0.44 -31.47 5.70
CA PRO A 134 -0.58 -30.94 4.35
C PRO A 134 -0.45 -29.42 4.43
N GLU A 135 0.45 -28.85 3.63
CA GLU A 135 0.56 -27.39 3.51
C GLU A 135 -0.84 -26.84 3.18
N PRO A 136 -1.28 -25.74 3.84
CA PRO A 136 -2.58 -25.16 3.56
C PRO A 136 -2.67 -24.87 2.06
N THR A 137 -3.71 -25.39 1.41
CA THR A 137 -3.92 -25.20 -0.01
C THR A 137 -4.19 -23.71 -0.27
N THR A 138 -3.26 -23.04 -0.94
CA THR A 138 -3.38 -21.63 -1.32
C THR A 138 -4.13 -21.49 -2.64
N LEU A 139 -4.72 -20.32 -2.89
CA LEU A 139 -5.39 -20.03 -4.15
C LEU A 139 -4.48 -20.27 -5.36
N GLY A 140 -3.20 -19.87 -5.26
CA GLY A 140 -2.20 -20.12 -6.28
C GLY A 140 -2.01 -21.61 -6.56
N THR A 141 -1.96 -22.45 -5.52
CA THR A 141 -1.85 -23.92 -5.69
C THR A 141 -3.07 -24.54 -6.35
N GLU A 142 -4.28 -24.07 -6.03
CA GLU A 142 -5.52 -24.54 -6.68
C GLU A 142 -5.55 -24.19 -8.16
N VAL A 143 -5.19 -22.94 -8.50
CA VAL A 143 -5.15 -22.47 -9.89
C VAL A 143 -4.19 -23.31 -10.72
N VAL A 144 -2.95 -23.52 -10.25
CA VAL A 144 -1.95 -24.26 -11.06
C VAL A 144 -2.22 -25.76 -11.15
N ALA A 145 -3.08 -26.30 -10.29
CA ALA A 145 -3.55 -27.68 -10.35
C ALA A 145 -4.81 -27.85 -11.24
N SER A 146 -5.51 -26.77 -11.56
CA SER A 146 -6.75 -26.81 -12.35
C SER A 146 -6.53 -27.33 -13.79
N SER A 147 -7.56 -27.98 -14.34
CA SER A 147 -7.57 -28.43 -15.73
C SER A 147 -7.41 -27.28 -16.72
N VAL A 148 -8.04 -26.14 -16.42
CA VAL A 148 -7.96 -24.91 -17.23
C VAL A 148 -6.52 -24.40 -17.33
N TYR A 149 -5.79 -24.35 -16.22
CA TYR A 149 -4.39 -23.93 -16.23
C TYR A 149 -3.50 -24.90 -16.99
N LEU A 150 -3.69 -26.21 -16.78
CA LEU A 150 -2.92 -27.23 -17.48
C LEU A 150 -3.12 -27.14 -18.99
N ALA A 151 -4.35 -26.92 -19.45
CA ALA A 151 -4.66 -26.70 -20.86
C ALA A 151 -4.00 -25.42 -21.40
N GLN A 152 -4.09 -24.29 -20.69
CA GLN A 152 -3.44 -23.03 -21.11
C GLN A 152 -1.92 -23.18 -21.23
N LYS A 153 -1.30 -23.90 -20.29
CA LYS A 153 0.15 -24.12 -20.24
C LYS A 153 0.69 -24.81 -21.50
N GLU A 154 -0.09 -25.67 -22.16
CA GLU A 154 0.32 -26.36 -23.40
C GLU A 154 0.54 -25.38 -24.57
N TYR A 155 -0.21 -24.29 -24.60
CA TYR A 155 -0.11 -23.28 -25.67
C TYR A 155 0.93 -22.20 -25.38
N VAL A 156 1.42 -22.09 -24.13
CA VAL A 156 2.42 -21.09 -23.73
C VAL A 156 3.83 -21.66 -23.81
N ARG A 157 4.55 -21.29 -24.88
CA ARG A 157 5.97 -21.61 -25.03
C ARG A 157 6.79 -21.04 -23.87
N ARG A 158 7.63 -21.88 -23.26
CA ARG A 158 8.50 -21.53 -22.12
C ARG A 158 7.71 -20.97 -20.92
N ALA A 159 6.60 -21.61 -20.58
CA ALA A 159 5.83 -21.29 -19.38
C ALA A 159 6.73 -21.32 -18.12
N PRO A 160 6.56 -20.36 -17.19
CA PRO A 160 7.20 -20.40 -15.89
C PRO A 160 6.87 -21.68 -15.12
N ASP A 161 7.70 -21.97 -14.11
CA ASP A 161 7.43 -23.06 -13.16
C ASP A 161 6.10 -22.80 -12.44
N ALA A 162 5.27 -23.84 -12.28
CA ALA A 162 3.97 -23.74 -11.61
C ALA A 162 4.10 -23.18 -10.19
N LYS A 163 5.18 -23.51 -9.46
CA LYS A 163 5.44 -22.95 -8.13
C LYS A 163 5.61 -21.43 -8.15
N VAL A 164 6.23 -20.90 -9.21
CA VAL A 164 6.42 -19.46 -9.40
C VAL A 164 5.08 -18.80 -9.70
N VAL A 165 4.26 -19.40 -10.57
CA VAL A 165 2.93 -18.87 -10.89
C VAL A 165 2.03 -18.86 -9.65
N ALA A 166 2.01 -19.94 -8.87
CA ALA A 166 1.28 -20.00 -7.60
C ALA A 166 1.73 -18.89 -6.64
N SER A 167 3.06 -18.74 -6.45
CA SER A 167 3.61 -17.69 -5.58
C SER A 167 3.22 -16.27 -6.02
N VAL A 168 3.08 -16.02 -7.33
CA VAL A 168 2.61 -14.72 -7.84
C VAL A 168 1.14 -14.48 -7.48
N ILE A 169 0.29 -15.48 -7.67
CA ILE A 169 -1.14 -15.40 -7.36
C ILE A 169 -1.32 -15.15 -5.86
N ASP A 170 -0.59 -15.90 -5.03
CA ASP A 170 -0.67 -15.77 -3.57
C ASP A 170 -0.16 -14.40 -3.11
N ALA A 171 0.98 -13.92 -3.62
CA ALA A 171 1.50 -12.60 -3.28
C ALA A 171 0.54 -11.45 -3.65
N LEU A 172 -0.11 -11.52 -4.83
CA LEU A 172 -1.11 -10.54 -5.24
C LEU A 172 -2.37 -10.63 -4.40
N THR A 173 -2.79 -11.83 -3.99
CA THR A 173 -3.97 -12.05 -3.14
C THR A 173 -3.72 -11.49 -1.74
N ASP A 174 -2.57 -11.80 -1.14
CA ASP A 174 -2.16 -11.31 0.19
C ASP A 174 -2.00 -9.78 0.22
N ALA A 175 -1.63 -9.18 -0.91
CA ALA A 175 -1.50 -7.73 -1.07
C ALA A 175 -2.84 -7.01 -1.36
N GLY A 176 -3.98 -7.72 -1.38
CA GLY A 176 -5.27 -7.12 -1.70
C GLY A 176 -5.46 -6.83 -3.19
N GLU A 177 -5.10 -7.80 -4.04
CA GLU A 177 -5.30 -7.83 -5.51
C GLU A 177 -4.39 -6.93 -6.33
N THR A 178 -3.60 -6.05 -5.72
CA THR A 178 -2.75 -5.09 -6.46
C THR A 178 -1.35 -4.99 -5.89
N MET A 179 -0.35 -4.95 -6.78
CA MET A 179 1.05 -4.73 -6.45
C MET A 179 1.73 -3.96 -7.57
N SER A 180 2.79 -3.20 -7.29
CA SER A 180 3.65 -2.71 -8.39
C SER A 180 4.48 -3.86 -8.98
N PRO A 181 4.97 -3.72 -10.23
CA PRO A 181 5.91 -4.68 -10.82
C PRO A 181 7.15 -4.90 -9.95
N ALA A 182 7.67 -3.85 -9.31
CA ALA A 182 8.83 -3.93 -8.44
C ALA A 182 8.53 -4.73 -7.16
N ALA A 183 7.38 -4.47 -6.53
CA ALA A 183 6.92 -5.20 -5.36
C ALA A 183 6.70 -6.68 -5.67
N LEU A 184 6.07 -6.98 -6.81
CA LEU A 184 5.85 -8.34 -7.25
C LEU A 184 7.18 -9.07 -7.52
N ALA A 185 8.12 -8.42 -8.21
CA ALA A 185 9.46 -8.96 -8.43
C ALA A 185 10.20 -9.25 -7.12
N ALA A 186 10.05 -8.39 -6.11
CA ALA A 186 10.64 -8.58 -4.79
C ALA A 186 10.00 -9.78 -4.06
N ALA A 187 8.67 -9.88 -4.05
CA ALA A 187 7.93 -10.97 -3.40
C ALA A 187 8.35 -12.35 -3.93
N ILE A 188 8.58 -12.46 -5.25
CA ILE A 188 8.95 -13.72 -5.89
C ILE A 188 10.47 -13.89 -6.10
N SER A 189 11.30 -12.96 -5.60
CA SER A 189 12.76 -13.01 -5.79
C SER A 189 13.40 -14.26 -5.19
N ALA A 190 12.81 -14.86 -4.16
CA ALA A 190 13.25 -16.13 -3.59
C ALA A 190 13.19 -17.31 -4.59
N THR A 191 12.38 -17.19 -5.65
CA THR A 191 12.23 -18.22 -6.68
C THR A 191 13.26 -18.13 -7.83
N GLY A 192 14.16 -17.13 -7.79
CA GLY A 192 15.41 -17.10 -8.57
C GLY A 192 15.32 -16.77 -10.06
N ARG A 193 14.13 -16.61 -10.67
CA ARG A 193 14.01 -16.47 -12.14
C ARG A 193 13.56 -15.11 -12.68
N VAL A 194 13.11 -14.17 -11.83
CA VAL A 194 12.30 -13.02 -12.31
C VAL A 194 13.05 -11.67 -12.36
N LYS A 195 14.30 -11.59 -11.89
CA LYS A 195 14.99 -10.28 -11.70
C LYS A 195 15.30 -9.47 -12.97
N ARG A 196 15.31 -10.06 -14.18
CA ARG A 196 15.85 -9.38 -15.38
C ARG A 196 14.82 -8.76 -16.32
N ASN A 197 13.56 -9.21 -16.32
CA ASN A 197 12.51 -8.66 -17.18
C ASN A 197 11.13 -8.96 -16.58
N ILE A 198 10.71 -8.14 -15.63
CA ILE A 198 9.43 -8.32 -14.92
C ILE A 198 8.24 -8.12 -15.87
N ASP A 199 8.32 -7.18 -16.81
CA ASP A 199 7.21 -6.89 -17.72
C ASP A 199 6.96 -8.04 -18.70
N GLY A 200 8.02 -8.61 -19.27
CA GLY A 200 7.93 -9.80 -20.13
C GLY A 200 7.48 -11.05 -19.35
N PHE A 201 7.84 -11.13 -18.07
CA PHE A 201 7.35 -12.19 -17.19
C PHE A 201 5.85 -12.04 -16.93
N ILE A 202 5.37 -10.84 -16.57
CA ILE A 202 3.95 -10.55 -16.38
C ILE A 202 3.17 -10.81 -17.68
N ALA A 203 3.68 -10.39 -18.84
CA ALA A 203 3.06 -10.69 -20.13
C ALA A 203 2.97 -12.21 -20.41
N THR A 204 3.87 -13.01 -19.84
CA THR A 204 3.79 -14.48 -19.91
C THR A 204 2.72 -15.03 -18.97
N LEU A 205 2.58 -14.46 -17.77
CA LEU A 205 1.51 -14.81 -16.85
C LEU A 205 0.13 -14.42 -17.39
N GLN A 206 0.01 -13.27 -18.04
CA GLN A 206 -1.23 -12.86 -18.71
C GLN A 206 -1.66 -13.89 -19.75
N ARG A 207 -0.73 -14.46 -20.53
CA ARG A 207 -1.03 -15.53 -21.48
C ARG A 207 -1.48 -16.84 -20.82
N LEU A 208 -1.07 -17.10 -19.58
CA LEU A 208 -1.48 -18.28 -18.81
C LEU A 208 -2.81 -18.08 -18.09
N LEU A 209 -3.07 -16.87 -17.59
CA LEU A 209 -4.17 -16.57 -16.68
C LEU A 209 -5.38 -15.91 -17.38
N ASN A 210 -5.17 -15.19 -18.47
CA ASN A 210 -6.25 -14.50 -19.20
C ASN A 210 -6.90 -15.44 -20.20
N VAL A 211 -7.80 -16.28 -19.71
CA VAL A 211 -8.57 -17.24 -20.51
C VAL A 211 -9.58 -16.48 -21.38
N GLU A 212 -9.66 -16.85 -22.66
CA GLU A 212 -10.59 -16.25 -23.64
C GLU A 212 -10.54 -14.71 -23.74
N GLY A 213 -9.41 -14.10 -23.39
CA GLY A 213 -9.20 -12.66 -23.43
C GLY A 213 -9.74 -11.89 -22.22
N TYR A 214 -10.33 -12.56 -21.23
CA TYR A 214 -10.75 -11.93 -19.99
C TYR A 214 -9.53 -11.58 -19.12
N ALA A 215 -9.45 -10.33 -18.68
CA ALA A 215 -8.27 -9.78 -18.01
C ALA A 215 -8.21 -10.13 -16.52
N VAL A 216 -7.96 -11.41 -16.21
CA VAL A 216 -7.69 -11.91 -14.85
C VAL A 216 -6.45 -11.24 -14.25
N LEU A 217 -5.38 -11.13 -15.04
CA LEU A 217 -4.17 -10.39 -14.68
C LEU A 217 -3.97 -9.23 -15.67
N SER A 218 -3.82 -8.01 -15.15
CA SER A 218 -3.72 -6.81 -15.98
C SER A 218 -2.74 -5.78 -15.42
N PHE A 219 -2.13 -5.00 -16.31
CA PHE A 219 -1.51 -3.74 -15.93
C PHE A 219 -2.58 -2.65 -15.81
N VAL A 220 -2.54 -1.87 -14.73
CA VAL A 220 -3.35 -0.67 -14.50
C VAL A 220 -2.41 0.49 -14.14
N ASP A 221 -2.97 1.71 -14.03
CA ASP A 221 -2.19 2.93 -13.77
C ASP A 221 -1.00 3.09 -14.74
N SER A 222 -1.28 2.99 -16.05
CA SER A 222 -0.26 3.09 -17.11
C SER A 222 0.92 2.12 -16.98
N GLY A 223 0.72 0.94 -16.38
CA GLY A 223 1.77 -0.06 -16.19
C GLY A 223 2.45 -0.04 -14.82
N HIS A 224 2.10 0.92 -13.96
CA HIS A 224 2.71 1.03 -12.63
C HIS A 224 2.15 0.04 -11.61
N THR A 225 1.00 -0.57 -11.90
CA THR A 225 0.35 -1.53 -11.01
C THR A 225 -0.06 -2.78 -11.78
N VAL A 226 0.20 -3.94 -11.21
CA VAL A 226 -0.33 -5.24 -11.62
C VAL A 226 -1.54 -5.53 -10.76
N ARG A 227 -2.68 -5.83 -11.39
CA ARG A 227 -3.93 -6.19 -10.74
C ARG A 227 -4.30 -7.63 -11.07
N LEU A 228 -4.69 -8.38 -10.04
CA LEU A 228 -5.30 -9.71 -10.11
C LEU A 228 -6.79 -9.62 -9.75
N ASP A 229 -7.68 -9.92 -10.67
CA ASP A 229 -9.11 -10.06 -10.35
C ASP A 229 -9.36 -11.45 -9.76
N VAL A 230 -9.38 -11.56 -8.43
CA VAL A 230 -9.51 -12.84 -7.72
C VAL A 230 -10.88 -13.47 -7.96
N ARG A 231 -11.94 -12.67 -8.12
CA ARG A 231 -13.28 -13.18 -8.42
C ARG A 231 -13.30 -13.85 -9.78
N LEU A 232 -12.83 -13.13 -10.79
CA LEU A 232 -12.75 -13.65 -12.16
C LEU A 232 -11.81 -14.86 -12.26
N LEU A 233 -10.68 -14.84 -11.54
CA LEU A 233 -9.77 -15.99 -11.44
C LEU A 233 -10.51 -17.24 -10.94
N ARG A 234 -11.25 -17.13 -9.83
CA ARG A 234 -12.00 -18.27 -9.28
C ARG A 234 -13.06 -18.79 -10.26
N THR A 235 -13.80 -17.91 -10.90
CA THR A 235 -14.83 -18.30 -11.88
C THR A 235 -14.21 -18.97 -13.11
N GLN A 236 -13.17 -18.38 -13.71
CA GLN A 236 -12.54 -18.89 -14.95
C GLN A 236 -11.83 -20.23 -14.73
N PHE A 237 -11.21 -20.41 -13.56
CA PHE A 237 -10.50 -21.63 -13.20
C PHE A 237 -11.39 -22.65 -12.48
N GLN A 238 -12.70 -22.39 -12.40
CA GLN A 238 -13.73 -23.31 -11.85
C GLN A 238 -13.47 -23.71 -10.39
N LEU A 239 -13.00 -22.76 -9.59
CA LEU A 239 -12.61 -22.98 -8.18
C LEU A 239 -13.74 -22.74 -7.17
N GLU A 240 -14.98 -22.53 -7.62
CA GLU A 240 -16.12 -22.17 -6.75
C GLU A 240 -16.67 -23.33 -5.88
N GLY A 241 -15.90 -24.42 -5.71
CA GLY A 241 -16.31 -25.61 -4.97
C GLY A 241 -15.69 -25.83 -3.59
N ASN A 242 -14.74 -25.00 -3.14
CA ASN A 242 -13.84 -25.34 -2.02
C ASN A 242 -13.87 -24.38 -0.81
N GLN A 243 -15.01 -23.75 -0.53
CA GLN A 243 -15.21 -23.11 0.78
C GLN A 243 -15.81 -24.12 1.76
N SER A 244 -14.97 -24.68 2.63
CA SER A 244 -15.37 -25.35 3.87
C SER A 244 -14.48 -24.85 5.00
#